data_AF-C5L5D0-F1
#
_entry.id   AF-C5L5D0-F1
#
_cell.length_a   1.000
_cell.length_b   1.000
_cell.length_c   1.000
_cell.angle_alpha   90.00
_cell.angle_beta   90.00
_cell.angle_gamma   90.00
#
_symmetry.space_group_name_H-M   'P 1'
#
loop_
_entity.id
_entity.type
_entity.pdbx_description
1 polymer ?
#
loop_
_entity_poly.entity_id
_entity_poly.type
_entity_poly.pdbx_seq_one_letter_code
_entity_poly.pdbx_strand_id
1 'polypeptide(L)'
;MVDQGELSSKDIILECSAAKLKASRVAEEAASKGIEWLGGVGFTQDYPLEKLYRDAKIGQIYEGTSNIQLETIAKEMVKRQGNE
;
A
#
# COMPACT_ATOMS: atom_id res chain seq x y z
N MET A 1 2.29 -22.16 8.54
CA MET A 1 1.75 -22.20 9.91
C MET A 1 1.21 -20.81 10.21
N VAL A 2 -0.06 -20.55 9.87
CA VAL A 2 -0.71 -19.28 10.24
C VAL A 2 -1.26 -19.53 11.62
N ASP A 3 -0.66 -18.89 12.62
CA ASP A 3 -1.15 -18.89 13.99
C ASP A 3 -2.55 -18.27 13.99
N GLN A 4 -3.60 -19.10 14.01
CA GLN A 4 -4.97 -18.65 14.22
C GLN A 4 -5.18 -18.37 15.71
N GLY A 5 -4.40 -17.42 16.24
CA GLY A 5 -4.80 -16.69 17.44
C GLY A 5 -5.90 -15.72 17.04
N GLU A 6 -6.98 -15.66 17.82
CA GLU A 6 -8.03 -14.65 17.64
C GLU A 6 -7.40 -13.25 17.73
N LEU A 7 -7.14 -12.63 16.58
CA LEU A 7 -6.68 -11.25 16.51
C LEU A 7 -7.77 -10.36 17.12
N SER A 8 -7.41 -9.59 18.15
CA SER A 8 -8.26 -8.53 18.65
C SER A 8 -8.63 -7.60 17.50
N SER A 9 -9.86 -7.08 17.48
CA SER A 9 -10.31 -6.18 16.41
C SER A 9 -9.37 -4.99 16.17
N LYS A 10 -8.63 -4.58 17.20
CA LYS A 10 -7.61 -3.51 17.12
C LYS A 10 -6.37 -3.94 16.31
N ASP A 11 -5.89 -5.17 16.53
CA ASP A 11 -4.75 -5.73 15.80
C ASP A 11 -5.10 -5.91 14.32
N ILE A 12 -6.35 -6.28 14.02
CA ILE A 12 -6.86 -6.38 12.64
C ILE A 12 -6.77 -5.03 11.93
N ILE A 13 -7.16 -3.93 12.58
CA ILE A 13 -7.14 -2.60 11.95
C ILE A 13 -5.70 -2.18 11.61
N LEU A 14 -4.78 -2.35 12.56
CA LEU A 14 -3.36 -2.03 12.37
C LEU A 14 -2.77 -2.81 11.19
N GLU A 15 -2.93 -4.13 11.20
CA GLU A 15 -2.37 -5.02 10.19
C GLU A 15 -3.01 -4.79 8.81
N CYS A 16 -4.32 -4.58 8.74
CA CYS A 16 -5.01 -4.26 7.48
C CYS A 16 -4.53 -2.94 6.88
N SER A 17 -4.41 -1.88 7.69
CA SER A 17 -3.90 -0.59 7.23
C SER A 17 -2.45 -0.69 6.76
N ALA A 18 -1.60 -1.42 7.49
CA ALA A 18 -0.22 -1.66 7.11
C ALA A 18 -0.11 -2.47 5.80
N ALA A 19 -0.90 -3.54 5.66
CA ALA A 19 -0.93 -4.38 4.47
C ALA A 19 -1.37 -3.58 3.24
N LYS A 20 -2.44 -2.78 3.34
CA LYS A 20 -2.94 -1.93 2.24
C LYS A 20 -1.91 -0.90 1.81
N LEU A 21 -1.29 -0.21 2.78
CA LEU A 21 -0.24 0.76 2.50
C LEU A 21 0.95 0.11 1.78
N LYS A 22 1.38 -1.06 2.25
CA LYS A 22 2.52 -1.77 1.66
C LYS A 22 2.21 -2.27 0.25
N ALA A 23 1.08 -2.93 0.05
CA ALA A 23 0.69 -3.49 -1.24
C ALA A 23 0.57 -2.40 -2.32
N SER A 24 -0.11 -1.30 -2.00
CA SER A 24 -0.28 -0.19 -2.95
C SER A 24 1.04 0.51 -3.33
N ARG A 25 1.96 0.68 -2.37
CA ARG A 25 3.30 1.23 -2.65
C ARG A 25 4.16 0.29 -3.49
N VAL A 26 4.16 -0.99 -3.16
CA VAL A 26 4.96 -1.98 -3.90
C VAL A 26 4.47 -2.12 -5.35
N ALA A 27 3.15 -2.13 -5.57
CA ALA A 27 2.59 -2.21 -6.91
C ALA A 27 3.00 -1.01 -7.78
N GLU A 28 2.93 0.20 -7.23
CA GLU A 28 3.29 1.41 -7.96
C GLU A 28 4.81 1.54 -8.17
N GLU A 29 5.61 1.20 -7.17
CA GLU A 29 7.08 1.18 -7.28
C GLU A 29 7.55 0.19 -8.36
N ALA A 30 6.94 -1.00 -8.41
CA ALA A 30 7.26 -2.01 -9.42
C ALA A 30 6.92 -1.51 -10.84
N ALA A 31 5.75 -0.91 -11.03
CA ALA A 31 5.36 -0.34 -12.31
C ALA A 31 6.28 0.83 -12.71
N SER A 32 6.61 1.71 -11.77
CA SER A 32 7.51 2.85 -12.00
C SER A 32 8.91 2.39 -12.41
N LYS A 33 9.48 1.41 -11.72
CA LYS A 33 10.80 0.84 -12.06
C LYS A 33 10.80 0.19 -13.44
N GLY A 34 9.70 -0.45 -13.82
CA GLY A 34 9.57 -0.99 -15.17
C GLY A 34 9.58 0.12 -16.22
N ILE A 35 8.94 1.27 -15.95
CA ILE A 35 8.93 2.41 -16.88
C ILE A 35 10.35 2.96 -17.02
N GLU A 36 11.07 3.12 -15.91
CA GLU A 36 12.47 3.54 -15.93
C GLU A 36 13.35 2.59 -16.75
N TRP A 37 13.12 1.28 -16.64
CA TRP A 37 13.88 0.26 -17.38
C TRP A 37 13.63 0.33 -18.89
N LEU A 38 12.39 0.58 -19.32
CA LEU A 38 12.03 0.79 -20.73
C LEU A 38 12.45 2.17 -21.25
N GLY A 39 12.75 3.13 -20.37
CA GLY A 39 13.02 4.51 -20.74
C GLY A 39 11.80 5.20 -21.36
N GLY A 40 12.02 6.08 -22.33
CA GLY A 40 10.94 6.91 -22.91
C GLY A 40 9.78 6.11 -23.52
N VAL A 41 10.06 4.92 -24.08
CA VAL A 41 9.00 4.05 -24.64
C VAL A 41 8.13 3.42 -23.57
N GLY A 42 8.57 3.38 -22.31
CA GLY A 42 7.74 2.94 -21.18
C GLY A 42 6.55 3.85 -20.88
N PHE A 43 6.54 5.08 -21.43
CA PHE A 43 5.43 6.02 -21.33
C PHE A 43 4.50 6.03 -22.55
N THR A 44 4.83 5.31 -23.62
CA THR A 44 3.97 5.22 -24.81
C THR A 44 2.91 4.13 -24.62
N GLN A 45 1.86 4.18 -25.43
CA GLN A 45 0.80 3.17 -25.44
C GLN A 45 1.19 1.88 -26.20
N ASP A 46 2.44 1.81 -26.68
CA ASP A 46 2.95 0.66 -27.44
C ASP A 46 3.22 -0.54 -26.52
N TYR A 47 3.44 -0.29 -25.23
CA TYR A 47 3.66 -1.30 -24.19
C TYR A 47 2.65 -1.06 -23.07
N PRO A 48 2.17 -2.09 -22.35
CA PRO A 48 1.11 -1.95 -21.34
C PRO A 48 1.54 -1.25 -20.04
N LEU A 49 2.79 -0.80 -19.96
CA LEU A 49 3.43 -0.45 -18.71
C LEU A 49 2.99 0.91 -18.15
N GLU A 50 2.74 1.87 -19.04
CA GLU A 50 2.15 3.17 -18.76
C GLU A 50 0.74 3.02 -18.16
N LYS A 51 -0.04 2.04 -18.62
CA LYS A 51 -1.35 1.70 -18.08
C LYS A 51 -1.21 1.07 -16.71
N LEU A 52 -0.30 0.11 -16.53
CA LEU A 52 -0.05 -0.51 -15.23
C LEU A 52 0.36 0.51 -14.16
N TYR A 53 1.20 1.49 -14.51
CA TYR A 53 1.57 2.56 -13.60
C TYR A 53 0.37 3.44 -13.21
N ARG A 54 -0.46 3.85 -14.17
CA ARG A 54 -1.69 4.61 -13.90
C ARG A 54 -2.65 3.84 -13.00
N ASP A 55 -2.86 2.56 -13.29
CA ASP A 55 -3.75 1.69 -12.52
C ASP A 55 -3.20 1.45 -11.10
N ALA A 56 -1.89 1.24 -10.95
CA ALA A 56 -1.26 1.06 -9.64
C ALA A 56 -1.33 2.33 -8.77
N LYS A 57 -1.22 3.51 -9.38
CA LYS A 57 -1.21 4.79 -8.64
C LYS A 57 -2.50 5.02 -7.85
N ILE A 58 -3.64 4.58 -8.39
CA ILE A 58 -4.95 4.77 -7.74
C ILE A 58 -5.05 4.03 -6.41
N GLY A 59 -4.32 2.92 -6.23
CA GLY A 59 -4.28 2.15 -4.99
C GLY A 59 -3.74 2.94 -3.80
N GLN A 60 -2.93 3.98 -4.04
CA GLN A 60 -2.44 4.88 -2.99
C GLN A 60 -3.48 5.91 -2.54
N ILE A 61 -4.61 6.05 -3.24
CA ILE A 61 -5.62 7.10 -3.03
C ILE A 61 -6.95 6.49 -2.55
N TYR A 62 -7.42 5.43 -3.20
CA TYR A 62 -8.69 4.78 -2.85
C TYR A 62 -8.60 4.00 -1.54
N GLU A 63 -9.76 3.80 -0.90
CA GLU A 63 -9.88 3.13 0.40
C GLU A 63 -8.99 3.76 1.48
N GLY A 64 -8.92 5.10 1.49
CA GLY A 64 -8.05 5.88 2.36
C GLY A 64 -6.67 6.10 1.74
N THR A 65 -6.28 7.37 1.62
CA THR A 65 -4.98 7.73 1.05
C THR A 65 -3.82 7.16 1.87
N SER A 66 -2.63 7.08 1.29
CA SER A 66 -1.42 6.60 1.99
C SER A 66 -1.18 7.32 3.32
N ASN A 67 -1.47 8.62 3.39
CA ASN A 67 -1.34 9.40 4.63
C ASN A 67 -2.40 9.04 5.65
N ILE A 68 -3.65 8.80 5.24
CA ILE A 68 -4.72 8.35 6.15
C ILE A 68 -4.39 6.97 6.72
N GLN A 69 -3.84 6.06 5.90
CA GLN A 69 -3.42 4.75 6.38
C GLN A 69 -2.28 4.86 7.40
N LEU A 70 -1.29 5.73 7.16
CA LEU A 70 -0.23 6.03 8.12
C LEU A 70 -0.76 6.66 9.41
N GLU A 71 -1.73 7.56 9.32
CA GLU A 71 -2.38 8.18 10.47
C GLU A 71 -3.13 7.14 11.31
N THR A 72 -3.88 6.24 10.69
CA THR A 72 -4.56 5.12 11.37
C THR A 72 -3.54 4.21 12.05
N ILE A 73 -2.47 3.83 11.37
CA ILE A 73 -1.38 3.03 11.95
C ILE A 73 -0.79 3.74 13.17
N ALA A 74 -0.44 5.02 13.05
CA ALA A 74 0.12 5.79 14.15
C ALA A 74 -0.84 5.87 15.35
N LYS A 75 -2.14 6.12 15.11
CA LYS A 75 -3.17 6.15 16.15
C LYS A 75 -3.28 4.82 16.90
N GLU A 76 -3.31 3.69 16.18
CA GLU A 76 -3.40 2.37 16.81
C GLU A 76 -2.10 2.00 17.54
N MET A 77 -0.93 2.38 17.02
CA MET A 77 0.35 2.19 17.72
C MET A 77 0.41 2.97 19.04
N VAL A 78 -0.01 4.24 19.06
CA VAL A 78 -0.05 5.06 20.29
C VAL A 78 -1.01 4.47 21.32
N LYS A 79 -2.21 4.03 20.89
CA LYS A 79 -3.16 3.36 21.79
C LYS A 79 -2.61 2.07 22.38
N ARG A 80 -1.82 1.32 21.60
CA ARG A 80 -1.16 0.09 22.07
C ARG A 80 -0.10 0.38 23.14
N GLN A 81 0.63 1.50 23.02
CA GLN A 81 1.63 1.93 24.00
C GLN A 81 1.01 2.54 25.27
N GLY A 82 -0.11 3.25 25.15
CA GLY A 82 -0.80 3.88 26.29
C GLY A 82 -1.68 2.93 27.12
N ASN A 83 -1.67 1.63 26.82
CA ASN A 83 -2.41 0.59 27.52
C ASN A 83 -1.50 -0.22 28.48
N GLU A 84 -0.39 0.39 28.92
CA GLU A 84 0.42 -0.05 30.06
C GLU A 84 -0.01 0.68 31.34
#